data_AF-A0A7C4HK24-F1
#
_entry.id   AF-A0A7C4HK24-F1
#
_cell.length_a   1.000
_cell.length_b   1.000
_cell.length_c   1.000
_cell.angle_alpha   90.00
_cell.angle_beta   90.00
_cell.angle_gamma   90.00
#
_symmetry.space_group_name_H-M   'P 1'
#
loop_
_entity.id
_entity.type
_entity.pdbx_description
1 polymer ?
#
loop_
_entity_poly.entity_id
_entity_poly.type
_entity_poly.pdbx_seq_one_letter_code
_entity_poly.pdbx_strand_id
1 'polypeptide(L)'
;MSSARHCFTVNRQGGTEVNGKGLVVTILGAGCAFLIALAVPNPARSQENPSNQDFQDFSELSLEDVLNMKVTSATKMEQSVMDSPNAIAVITADEIRRAGALNIPEALRLAPGVYVAQISGNEWVVTIGGFALGASNRQVLILLDGVCVYQTDSGMVDFDSLPVEIDEVAKIEVIRGPGGVLYGANAVTGVISIATFEPGESPNAAVRVGGGTQGSRYAHATGGA
;
A
#
# COMPACT_ATOMS: atom_id res chain seq x y z
N MET A 1 8.74 -35.31 -10.79
CA MET A 1 7.88 -35.39 -9.58
C MET A 1 8.00 -34.03 -8.89
N SER A 2 6.99 -33.17 -9.09
CA SER A 2 7.04 -31.72 -8.79
C SER A 2 6.70 -31.46 -7.32
N SER A 3 7.59 -30.77 -6.61
CA SER A 3 7.42 -30.38 -5.22
C SER A 3 6.56 -29.12 -5.15
N ALA A 4 5.25 -29.31 -4.93
CA ALA A 4 4.32 -28.24 -4.61
C ALA A 4 4.62 -27.73 -3.19
N ARG A 5 5.36 -26.62 -3.11
CA ARG A 5 5.62 -25.93 -1.83
C ARG A 5 4.32 -25.28 -1.39
N HIS A 6 3.68 -25.87 -0.39
CA HIS A 6 2.52 -25.32 0.29
C HIS A 6 2.91 -24.02 0.98
N CYS A 7 2.01 -23.03 0.89
CA CYS A 7 2.10 -21.77 1.61
C CYS A 7 2.28 -22.06 3.10
N PHE A 8 3.40 -21.59 3.66
CA PHE A 8 3.73 -21.80 5.06
C PHE A 8 3.13 -20.65 5.87
N THR A 9 2.25 -20.99 6.81
CA THR A 9 1.61 -20.07 7.75
C THR A 9 2.62 -19.57 8.79
N VAL A 10 2.72 -18.26 8.97
CA VAL A 10 3.38 -17.67 10.14
C VAL A 10 2.30 -17.35 11.16
N ASN A 11 2.05 -18.29 12.07
CA ASN A 11 1.23 -18.05 13.27
C ASN A 11 2.17 -17.82 14.44
N ARG A 12 2.29 -16.59 14.93
CA ARG A 12 3.05 -16.29 16.15
C ARG A 12 2.09 -16.17 17.33
N GLN A 13 1.84 -17.28 18.00
CA GLN A 13 1.33 -17.26 19.38
C GLN A 13 2.51 -17.02 20.33
N GLY A 14 2.59 -15.81 20.89
CA GLY A 14 3.55 -15.43 21.93
C GLY A 14 3.05 -14.18 22.64
N GLY A 15 2.59 -14.37 23.88
CA GLY A 15 1.74 -13.43 24.60
C GLY A 15 2.43 -12.21 25.20
N THR A 16 1.60 -11.33 25.75
CA THR A 16 1.68 -10.82 27.13
C THR A 16 0.37 -10.11 27.46
N GLU A 17 -0.24 -10.53 28.56
CA GLU A 17 -1.37 -9.89 29.21
C GLU A 17 -0.94 -8.48 29.66
N VAL A 18 -1.48 -7.43 29.02
CA VAL A 18 -1.40 -6.05 29.52
C VAL A 18 -2.82 -5.56 29.81
N ASN A 19 -3.25 -5.89 31.02
CA ASN A 19 -4.36 -5.26 31.70
C ASN A 19 -4.03 -3.76 31.89
N GLY A 20 -4.89 -2.85 31.43
CA GLY A 20 -4.90 -1.49 31.95
C GLY A 20 -5.19 -0.38 30.95
N LYS A 21 -6.49 -0.06 30.83
CA LYS A 21 -7.02 1.31 30.66
C LYS A 21 -6.59 2.07 29.40
N GLY A 22 -7.49 2.08 28.42
CA GLY A 22 -7.47 3.03 27.32
C GLY A 22 -7.29 4.46 27.83
N LEU A 23 -6.17 5.07 27.44
CA LEU A 23 -5.87 6.46 27.74
C LEU A 23 -6.62 7.34 26.75
N VAL A 24 -7.89 7.59 27.02
CA VAL A 24 -8.67 8.65 26.38
C VAL A 24 -8.15 9.97 26.93
N VAL A 25 -7.29 10.68 26.19
CA VAL A 25 -6.81 12.01 26.57
C VAL A 25 -7.92 13.03 26.27
N THR A 26 -8.90 13.10 27.17
CA THR A 26 -9.88 14.20 27.22
C THR A 26 -9.20 15.41 27.85
N ILE A 27 -8.76 16.37 27.04
CA ILE A 27 -8.24 17.64 27.55
C ILE A 27 -9.43 18.55 27.88
N LEU A 28 -9.89 18.50 29.13
CA LEU A 28 -10.83 19.46 29.69
C LEU A 28 -10.07 20.51 30.52
N GLY A 29 -10.01 21.73 29.97
CA GLY A 29 -9.89 23.03 30.64
C GLY A 29 -9.03 23.16 31.90
N ALA A 30 -7.86 23.79 31.74
CA ALA A 30 -7.36 24.81 32.66
C ALA A 30 -6.27 25.60 31.95
N GLY A 31 -6.27 26.92 32.15
CA GLY A 31 -5.52 27.88 31.36
C GLY A 31 -4.02 27.63 31.36
N CYS A 32 -3.48 27.54 30.15
CA CYS A 32 -2.12 27.95 29.82
C CYS A 32 -2.19 28.44 28.38
N ALA A 33 -2.13 29.76 28.22
CA ALA A 33 -2.06 30.43 26.94
C ALA A 33 -0.73 30.03 26.25
N PHE A 34 -0.77 28.95 25.46
CA PHE A 34 0.28 28.65 24.49
C PHE A 34 -0.07 29.38 23.19
N LEU A 35 0.20 30.69 23.18
CA LEU A 35 0.22 31.48 21.96
C LEU A 35 1.42 31.01 21.14
N ILE A 36 1.20 30.07 20.21
CA ILE A 36 2.15 29.80 19.13
C ILE A 36 2.09 31.01 18.20
N ALA A 37 2.97 31.98 18.47
CA ALA A 37 3.23 33.11 17.61
C ALA A 37 3.76 32.59 16.26
N LEU A 38 2.95 32.72 15.21
CA LEU A 38 3.42 32.66 13.82
C LEU A 38 4.25 33.92 13.54
N ALA A 39 5.47 33.96 14.07
CA ALA A 39 6.49 34.86 13.58
C ALA A 39 7.05 34.23 12.30
N VAL A 40 6.69 34.80 11.15
CA VAL A 40 7.35 34.55 9.87
C VAL A 40 8.57 35.47 9.81
N PRO A 41 9.79 35.01 10.12
CA PRO A 41 10.97 35.73 9.67
C PRO A 41 11.05 35.55 8.16
N ASN A 42 10.83 36.62 7.41
CA ASN A 42 11.13 36.72 5.99
C ASN A 42 12.56 37.25 5.84
N PRO A 43 13.60 36.41 5.76
CA PRO A 43 14.83 36.84 5.11
C PRO A 43 14.53 36.87 3.62
N ALA A 44 14.38 38.08 3.07
CA ALA A 44 14.47 38.33 1.65
C ALA A 44 15.83 37.81 1.16
N ARG A 45 15.84 36.56 0.70
CA ARG A 45 16.98 35.93 0.04
C ARG A 45 16.73 36.07 -1.45
N SER A 46 17.59 36.82 -2.12
CA SER A 46 17.69 36.81 -3.58
C SER A 46 17.83 35.36 -4.03
N GLN A 47 16.75 34.79 -4.56
CA GLN A 47 16.81 33.53 -5.27
C GLN A 47 17.41 33.83 -6.64
N GLU A 48 18.70 33.52 -6.78
CA GLU A 48 19.31 33.25 -8.06
C GLU A 48 18.45 32.18 -8.75
N ASN A 49 17.84 32.53 -9.88
CA ASN A 49 16.99 31.69 -10.68
C ASN A 49 17.83 30.54 -11.28
N PRO A 50 17.71 29.28 -10.80
CA PRO A 50 18.21 28.14 -11.56
C PRO A 50 17.05 27.69 -12.44
N SER A 51 16.67 28.51 -13.41
CA SER A 51 15.89 28.02 -14.54
C SER A 51 16.85 27.17 -15.37
N ASN A 52 17.00 25.92 -14.92
CA ASN A 52 17.49 24.74 -15.64
C ASN A 52 17.49 23.59 -14.63
N GLN A 53 16.31 23.26 -14.11
CA GLN A 53 16.07 21.87 -13.71
C GLN A 53 15.86 21.15 -15.04
N ASP A 54 16.78 20.26 -15.36
CA ASP A 54 16.67 19.30 -16.45
C ASP A 54 15.33 18.59 -16.31
N PHE A 55 14.31 19.12 -16.99
CA PHE A 55 13.21 18.30 -17.47
C PHE A 55 13.91 17.33 -18.41
N GLN A 56 14.31 16.17 -17.86
CA GLN A 56 14.75 15.02 -18.64
C GLN A 56 13.73 14.88 -19.74
N ASP A 57 14.14 15.25 -20.94
CA ASP A 57 13.28 15.34 -22.09
C ASP A 57 12.84 13.91 -22.40
N PHE A 58 11.64 13.54 -21.96
CA PHE A 58 11.09 12.21 -22.18
C PHE A 58 10.91 11.91 -23.68
N SER A 59 11.11 12.91 -24.56
CA SER A 59 11.19 12.77 -26.01
C SER A 59 12.53 12.25 -26.53
N GLU A 60 13.62 12.30 -25.76
CA GLU A 60 14.93 11.79 -26.19
C GLU A 60 15.20 10.34 -25.75
N LEU A 61 14.35 9.76 -24.90
CA LEU A 61 14.43 8.33 -24.62
C LEU A 61 14.07 7.55 -25.88
N SER A 62 15.00 6.74 -26.35
CA SER A 62 14.72 5.76 -27.38
C SER A 62 13.58 4.85 -26.89
N LEU A 63 12.69 4.39 -27.79
CA LEU A 63 11.60 3.50 -27.37
C LEU A 63 12.17 2.28 -26.62
N GLU A 64 13.37 1.85 -26.99
CA GLU A 64 14.14 0.78 -26.37
C GLU A 64 14.51 1.05 -24.90
N ASP A 65 14.76 2.31 -24.52
CA ASP A 65 15.10 2.70 -23.15
C ASP A 65 13.85 2.79 -22.25
N VAL A 66 12.71 3.24 -22.80
CA VAL A 66 11.40 3.17 -22.11
C VAL A 66 10.98 1.71 -21.92
N LEU A 67 11.24 0.86 -22.91
CA LEU A 67 10.96 -0.59 -22.87
C LEU A 67 11.83 -1.34 -21.85
N ASN A 68 13.01 -0.83 -21.53
CA ASN A 68 13.95 -1.42 -20.57
C ASN A 68 13.82 -0.86 -19.15
N MET A 69 12.77 -0.07 -18.85
CA MET A 69 12.48 0.36 -17.48
C MET A 69 12.19 -0.88 -16.62
N LYS A 70 13.21 -1.30 -15.87
CA LYS A 70 13.14 -2.43 -14.94
C LYS A 70 12.27 -2.05 -13.74
N VAL A 71 11.05 -2.57 -13.70
CA VAL A 71 10.28 -2.63 -12.46
C VAL A 71 10.74 -3.87 -11.69
N THR A 72 11.48 -3.67 -10.60
CA THR A 72 11.95 -4.78 -9.76
C THR A 72 10.79 -5.34 -8.94
N SER A 73 9.92 -6.14 -9.56
CA SER A 73 8.85 -6.88 -8.86
C SER A 73 9.50 -7.93 -7.96
N ALA A 74 9.31 -7.79 -6.65
CA ALA A 74 9.86 -8.70 -5.66
C ALA A 74 9.09 -10.02 -5.64
N THR A 75 9.11 -10.81 -6.73
CA THR A 75 8.90 -12.27 -6.71
C THR A 75 9.28 -12.97 -8.03
N LYS A 76 10.46 -13.59 -7.99
CA LYS A 76 10.91 -14.82 -8.69
C LYS A 76 10.84 -15.00 -10.21
N MET A 77 10.44 -14.03 -11.02
CA MET A 77 10.98 -13.85 -12.38
C MET A 77 10.89 -12.37 -12.72
N GLU A 78 12.02 -11.76 -13.09
CA GLU A 78 12.04 -10.46 -13.77
C GLU A 78 11.34 -10.63 -15.13
N GLN A 79 10.02 -10.75 -15.17
CA GLN A 79 9.26 -10.61 -16.41
C GLN A 79 9.00 -9.13 -16.60
N SER A 80 9.49 -8.60 -17.72
CA SER A 80 9.14 -7.25 -18.16
C SER A 80 7.61 -7.13 -18.19
N VAL A 81 7.07 -5.96 -17.88
CA VAL A 81 5.65 -5.65 -18.06
C VAL A 81 5.18 -5.98 -19.50
N MET A 82 6.12 -5.98 -20.45
CA MET A 82 5.92 -6.34 -21.86
C MET A 82 5.86 -7.85 -22.15
N ASP A 83 6.43 -8.69 -21.28
CA ASP A 83 6.51 -10.15 -21.46
C ASP A 83 5.37 -10.91 -20.77
N SER A 84 4.57 -10.21 -19.97
CA SER A 84 3.39 -10.79 -19.34
C SER A 84 2.19 -10.69 -20.27
N PRO A 85 1.54 -11.82 -20.63
CA PRO A 85 0.29 -11.79 -21.38
C PRO A 85 -0.88 -11.20 -20.57
N ASN A 86 -0.68 -10.99 -19.26
CA ASN A 86 -1.68 -10.46 -18.34
C ASN A 86 -1.49 -8.96 -18.16
N ALA A 87 -2.59 -8.22 -18.06
CA ALA A 87 -2.53 -6.78 -17.83
C ALA A 87 -2.04 -6.46 -16.41
N ILE A 88 -0.89 -5.80 -16.31
CA ILE A 88 -0.25 -5.39 -15.07
C ILE A 88 -0.51 -3.90 -14.81
N ALA A 89 -0.83 -3.54 -13.58
CA ALA A 89 -0.83 -2.16 -13.09
C ALA A 89 0.10 -2.05 -11.89
N VAL A 90 0.84 -0.95 -11.80
CA VAL A 90 1.71 -0.64 -10.66
C VAL A 90 1.21 0.66 -10.05
N ILE A 91 1.01 0.65 -8.73
CA ILE A 91 0.69 1.81 -7.92
C ILE A 91 1.92 2.10 -7.08
N THR A 92 2.54 3.24 -7.30
CA THR A 92 3.74 3.69 -6.58
C THR A 92 3.39 4.38 -5.26
N ALA A 93 4.33 4.41 -4.30
CA ALA A 93 4.17 5.16 -3.05
C ALA A 93 3.76 6.63 -3.29
N ASP A 94 4.31 7.28 -4.33
CA ASP A 94 3.94 8.65 -4.68
C ASP A 94 2.50 8.77 -5.18
N GLU A 95 2.00 7.81 -5.95
CA GLU A 95 0.59 7.77 -6.36
C GLU A 95 -0.34 7.57 -5.17
N ILE A 96 0.02 6.67 -4.24
CA ILE A 96 -0.71 6.44 -2.98
C ILE A 96 -0.81 7.75 -2.19
N ARG A 97 0.31 8.47 -2.04
CA ARG A 97 0.37 9.75 -1.33
C ARG A 97 -0.45 10.84 -2.04
N ARG A 98 -0.33 10.96 -3.36
CA ARG A 98 -1.10 11.96 -4.15
C ARG A 98 -2.60 11.69 -4.13
N ALA A 99 -3.00 10.42 -4.10
CA ALA A 99 -4.40 10.03 -3.99
C ALA A 99 -4.98 10.26 -2.59
N GLY A 100 -4.14 10.45 -1.57
CA GLY A 100 -4.58 10.58 -0.19
C GLY A 100 -5.15 9.27 0.39
N ALA A 101 -4.74 8.12 -0.14
CA ALA A 101 -5.19 6.82 0.35
C ALA A 101 -4.70 6.57 1.78
N LEU A 102 -5.63 6.22 2.67
CA LEU A 102 -5.37 6.04 4.10
C LEU A 102 -5.10 4.59 4.47
N ASN A 103 -5.45 3.65 3.59
CA ASN A 103 -5.26 2.22 3.78
C ASN A 103 -5.04 1.53 2.42
N ILE A 104 -4.62 0.27 2.46
CA ILE A 104 -4.31 -0.52 1.27
C ILE A 104 -5.54 -0.72 0.36
N PRO A 105 -6.75 -1.04 0.89
CA PRO A 105 -7.96 -1.09 0.08
C PRO A 105 -8.25 0.21 -0.69
N GLU A 106 -8.07 1.37 -0.06
CA GLU A 106 -8.24 2.66 -0.73
C GLU A 106 -7.21 2.87 -1.85
N ALA A 107 -5.94 2.53 -1.62
CA ALA A 107 -4.90 2.60 -2.64
C ALA A 107 -5.22 1.71 -3.84
N LEU A 108 -5.75 0.51 -3.59
CA LEU A 108 -6.13 -0.46 -4.62
C LEU A 108 -7.23 0.05 -5.58
N ARG A 109 -8.00 1.08 -5.21
CA ARG A 109 -8.96 1.73 -6.12
C ARG A 109 -8.30 2.47 -7.28
N LEU A 110 -7.00 2.78 -7.18
CA LEU A 110 -6.22 3.40 -8.26
C LEU A 110 -5.94 2.41 -9.40
N ALA A 111 -5.94 1.10 -9.10
CA ALA A 111 -5.67 0.09 -10.12
C ALA A 111 -6.91 -0.15 -11.00
N PRO A 112 -6.76 -0.14 -12.33
CA PRO A 112 -7.88 -0.34 -13.24
C PRO A 112 -8.46 -1.74 -13.10
N GLY A 113 -9.78 -1.87 -13.07
CA GLY A 113 -10.47 -3.17 -12.98
C GLY A 113 -10.37 -3.86 -11.61
N VAL A 114 -9.83 -3.17 -10.61
CA VAL A 114 -9.94 -3.55 -9.20
C VAL A 114 -11.20 -2.91 -8.62
N TYR A 115 -11.99 -3.72 -7.91
CA TYR A 115 -13.21 -3.29 -7.25
C TYR A 115 -13.04 -3.47 -5.74
N VAL A 116 -13.24 -2.37 -5.02
CA VAL A 116 -13.05 -2.31 -3.57
C VAL A 116 -14.35 -1.87 -2.92
N ALA A 117 -15.00 -2.79 -2.21
CA ALA A 117 -16.18 -2.53 -1.40
C ALA A 117 -15.82 -2.50 0.09
N GLN A 118 -16.33 -1.50 0.80
CA GLN A 118 -16.31 -1.47 2.26
C GLN A 118 -17.67 -1.98 2.74
N ILE A 119 -17.72 -3.17 3.31
CA ILE A 119 -18.97 -3.82 3.74
C ILE A 119 -19.41 -3.27 5.09
N SER A 120 -18.45 -3.11 6.00
CA SER A 120 -18.62 -2.50 7.31
C SER A 120 -17.33 -1.76 7.67
N GLY A 121 -17.29 -1.05 8.81
CA GLY A 121 -16.21 -0.09 9.12
C GLY A 121 -14.79 -0.58 8.81
N ASN A 122 -14.46 -1.81 9.22
CA ASN A 122 -13.14 -2.43 9.08
C ASN A 122 -13.13 -3.59 8.07
N GLU A 123 -14.25 -3.83 7.37
CA GLU A 123 -14.40 -5.00 6.50
C GLU A 123 -14.35 -4.60 5.05
N TRP A 124 -13.29 -5.04 4.37
CA TRP A 124 -12.97 -4.69 3.00
C TRP A 124 -13.00 -5.92 2.09
N VAL A 125 -13.67 -5.76 0.95
CA VAL A 125 -13.74 -6.78 -0.10
C VAL A 125 -13.08 -6.22 -1.34
N VAL A 126 -11.98 -6.85 -1.74
CA VAL A 126 -11.22 -6.50 -2.94
C VAL A 126 -11.35 -7.62 -3.96
N THR A 127 -11.69 -7.27 -5.19
CA THR A 127 -11.85 -8.21 -6.30
C THR A 127 -11.32 -7.64 -7.60
N ILE A 128 -10.96 -8.51 -8.55
CA ILE A 128 -10.48 -8.13 -9.88
C ILE A 128 -11.51 -8.57 -10.92
N GLY A 129 -11.85 -7.69 -11.86
CA GLY A 129 -12.76 -8.02 -12.97
C GLY A 129 -14.24 -8.17 -12.60
N GLY A 130 -14.65 -7.65 -11.44
CA GLY A 130 -16.06 -7.62 -11.02
C GLY A 130 -16.60 -8.95 -10.49
N PHE A 131 -15.74 -9.97 -10.35
CA PHE A 131 -16.10 -11.25 -9.75
C PHE A 131 -15.93 -11.18 -8.23
N ALA A 132 -17.03 -10.91 -7.53
CA ALA A 132 -17.11 -11.03 -6.08
C ALA A 132 -18.13 -12.11 -5.72
N LEU A 133 -17.76 -13.39 -5.85
CA LEU A 133 -18.66 -14.46 -5.37
C LEU A 133 -18.85 -14.30 -3.86
N GLY A 134 -20.06 -13.91 -3.45
CA GLY A 134 -20.45 -13.78 -2.06
C GLY A 134 -19.73 -12.68 -1.28
N ALA A 135 -19.34 -11.57 -1.92
CA ALA A 135 -18.59 -10.48 -1.28
C ALA A 135 -17.31 -10.98 -0.57
N SER A 136 -16.56 -11.87 -1.22
CA SER A 136 -15.30 -12.39 -0.70
C SER A 136 -14.13 -12.05 -1.61
N ASN A 137 -12.95 -11.90 -1.02
CA ASN A 137 -11.68 -11.67 -1.74
C ASN A 137 -10.88 -12.96 -2.00
N ARG A 138 -11.47 -14.14 -1.75
CA ARG A 138 -10.83 -15.46 -1.89
C ARG A 138 -10.36 -15.82 -3.30
N GLN A 139 -10.86 -15.10 -4.31
CA GLN A 139 -10.56 -15.32 -5.72
C GLN A 139 -9.33 -14.54 -6.20
N VAL A 140 -8.84 -13.61 -5.39
CA VAL A 140 -7.62 -12.84 -5.65
C VAL A 140 -6.56 -13.31 -4.66
N LEU A 141 -5.38 -13.63 -5.18
CA LEU A 141 -4.25 -13.91 -4.31
C LEU A 141 -3.63 -12.60 -3.87
N ILE A 142 -3.40 -12.43 -2.57
CA ILE A 142 -2.69 -11.27 -2.02
C ILE A 142 -1.36 -11.73 -1.46
N LEU A 143 -0.30 -11.05 -1.86
CA LEU A 143 1.06 -11.25 -1.42
C LEU A 143 1.52 -9.99 -0.69
N LEU A 144 2.20 -10.18 0.44
CA LEU A 144 2.99 -9.17 1.13
C LEU A 144 4.45 -9.61 1.07
N ASP A 145 5.28 -8.84 0.39
CA ASP A 145 6.70 -9.16 0.16
C ASP A 145 6.92 -10.59 -0.40
N GLY A 146 6.01 -10.99 -1.30
CA GLY A 146 6.02 -12.31 -1.93
C GLY A 146 5.44 -13.45 -1.07
N VAL A 147 5.02 -13.17 0.17
CA VAL A 147 4.39 -14.13 1.07
C VAL A 147 2.87 -13.98 1.00
N CYS A 148 2.17 -15.09 0.78
CA CYS A 148 0.72 -15.09 0.72
C CYS A 148 0.10 -14.78 2.10
N VAL A 149 -0.84 -13.84 2.12
CA VAL A 149 -1.55 -13.41 3.32
C VAL A 149 -3.03 -13.74 3.19
N TYR A 150 -3.57 -14.47 4.17
CA TYR A 150 -4.98 -14.81 4.30
C TYR A 150 -5.27 -15.36 5.70
N GLN A 151 -6.52 -15.28 6.13
CA GLN A 151 -7.02 -15.89 7.35
C GLN A 151 -7.25 -17.39 7.12
N THR A 152 -6.76 -18.23 8.03
CA THR A 152 -6.76 -19.69 7.83
C THR A 152 -8.16 -20.31 7.91
N ASP A 153 -9.05 -19.72 8.68
CA ASP A 153 -10.43 -20.16 8.89
C ASP A 153 -11.35 -19.81 7.71
N SER A 154 -11.23 -18.60 7.19
CA SER A 154 -12.12 -18.04 6.18
C SER A 154 -11.53 -18.06 4.76
N GLY A 155 -10.20 -18.25 4.63
CA GLY A 155 -9.48 -18.11 3.36
C GLY A 155 -9.50 -16.69 2.77
N MET A 156 -10.07 -15.72 3.49
CA MET A 156 -10.18 -14.33 3.08
C MET A 156 -8.98 -13.54 3.60
N VAL A 157 -8.73 -12.38 3.00
CA VAL A 157 -7.75 -11.42 3.51
C VAL A 157 -8.47 -10.38 4.33
N ASP A 158 -8.03 -10.21 5.57
CA ASP A 158 -8.42 -9.09 6.41
C ASP A 158 -7.33 -8.02 6.31
N PHE A 159 -7.63 -6.95 5.58
CA PHE A 159 -6.70 -5.88 5.28
C PHE A 159 -6.28 -5.08 6.52
N ASP A 160 -7.13 -5.02 7.54
CA ASP A 160 -6.85 -4.30 8.79
C ASP A 160 -5.93 -5.11 9.71
N SER A 161 -5.82 -6.41 9.47
CA SER A 161 -4.91 -7.32 10.20
C SER A 161 -3.53 -7.46 9.56
N LEU A 162 -3.30 -6.82 8.41
CA LEU A 162 -2.01 -6.91 7.72
C LEU A 162 -0.91 -6.23 8.55
N PRO A 163 0.28 -6.84 8.67
CA PRO A 163 1.39 -6.29 9.45
C PRO A 163 2.17 -5.24 8.64
N VAL A 164 1.46 -4.33 7.97
CA VAL A 164 2.04 -3.29 7.13
C VAL A 164 1.14 -2.06 7.15
N GLU A 165 1.74 -0.90 7.40
CA GLU A 165 1.06 0.38 7.31
C GLU A 165 1.15 0.95 5.89
N ILE A 166 0.18 1.78 5.50
CA ILE A 166 0.15 2.35 4.13
C ILE A 166 1.37 3.24 3.81
N ASP A 167 2.03 3.80 4.83
CA ASP A 167 3.27 4.58 4.69
C ASP A 167 4.52 3.72 4.45
N GLU A 168 4.46 2.42 4.75
CA GLU A 168 5.56 1.47 4.58
C GLU A 168 5.53 0.78 3.21
N VAL A 169 4.45 0.96 2.46
CA VAL A 169 4.26 0.39 1.13
C VAL A 169 5.07 1.18 0.10
N ALA A 170 6.06 0.52 -0.50
CA ALA A 170 6.84 1.08 -1.61
C ALA A 170 6.05 1.07 -2.92
N LYS A 171 5.35 -0.04 -3.18
CA LYS A 171 4.47 -0.19 -4.34
C LYS A 171 3.47 -1.33 -4.18
N ILE A 172 2.39 -1.24 -4.96
CA ILE A 172 1.39 -2.29 -5.11
C ILE A 172 1.33 -2.67 -6.59
N GLU A 173 1.51 -3.95 -6.89
CA GLU A 173 1.41 -4.49 -8.23
C GLU A 173 0.14 -5.32 -8.35
N VAL A 174 -0.63 -5.08 -9.40
CA VAL A 174 -1.87 -5.78 -9.67
C VAL A 174 -1.75 -6.48 -11.01
N ILE A 175 -1.78 -7.81 -10.96
CA ILE A 175 -1.76 -8.67 -12.14
C ILE A 175 -3.19 -9.18 -12.35
N ARG A 176 -3.81 -8.78 -13.46
CA ARG A 176 -5.20 -9.17 -13.76
C ARG A 176 -5.23 -10.41 -14.64
N GLY A 177 -6.12 -11.33 -14.28
CA GLY A 177 -6.32 -12.59 -14.98
C GLY A 177 -5.84 -13.81 -14.19
N PRO A 178 -6.18 -15.03 -14.61
CA PRO A 178 -5.84 -16.24 -13.87
C PRO A 178 -4.33 -16.43 -13.74
N GLY A 179 -3.83 -16.47 -12.50
CA GLY A 179 -2.41 -16.65 -12.15
C GLY A 179 -2.09 -18.01 -11.53
N GLY A 180 -3.07 -18.92 -11.45
CA GLY A 180 -2.97 -20.14 -10.64
C GLY A 180 -1.80 -21.08 -10.96
N VAL A 181 -1.28 -21.06 -12.18
CA VAL A 181 -0.12 -21.87 -12.59
C VAL A 181 1.18 -21.37 -11.93
N LEU A 182 1.34 -20.06 -11.82
CA LEU A 182 2.54 -19.43 -11.25
C LEU A 182 2.43 -19.23 -9.74
N TYR A 183 1.23 -18.90 -9.27
CA TYR A 183 1.02 -18.40 -7.91
C TYR A 183 0.13 -19.30 -7.02
N GLY A 184 -0.57 -20.30 -7.57
CA GLY A 184 -1.35 -21.28 -6.81
C GLY A 184 -2.85 -20.98 -6.66
N ALA A 185 -3.50 -21.70 -5.74
CA ALA A 185 -4.96 -21.92 -5.71
C ALA A 185 -5.84 -20.66 -5.57
N ASN A 186 -5.31 -19.56 -5.01
CA ASN A 186 -6.09 -18.33 -4.76
C ASN A 186 -5.97 -17.29 -5.90
N ALA A 187 -5.13 -17.53 -6.92
CA ALA A 187 -4.94 -16.62 -8.04
C ALA A 187 -5.94 -16.88 -9.18
N VAL A 188 -7.23 -16.94 -8.86
CA VAL A 188 -8.30 -17.28 -9.83
C VAL A 188 -8.59 -16.11 -10.77
N THR A 189 -8.72 -14.91 -10.20
CA THR A 189 -9.04 -13.67 -10.94
C THR A 189 -7.82 -12.77 -11.14
N GLY A 190 -6.79 -12.95 -10.31
CA GLY A 190 -5.57 -12.16 -10.36
C GLY A 190 -4.71 -12.31 -9.11
N VAL A 191 -3.66 -11.50 -9.07
CA VAL A 191 -2.70 -11.40 -7.97
C VAL A 191 -2.52 -9.93 -7.62
N ILE A 192 -2.52 -9.63 -6.34
CA ILE A 192 -2.13 -8.34 -5.78
C ILE A 192 -0.86 -8.57 -4.98
N SER A 193 0.24 -7.94 -5.36
CA SER A 193 1.51 -8.00 -4.65
C SER A 193 1.79 -6.66 -4.01
N ILE A 194 1.96 -6.65 -2.70
CA ILE A 194 2.29 -5.47 -1.90
C ILE A 194 3.76 -5.60 -1.54
N ALA A 195 4.57 -4.63 -1.95
CA ALA A 195 5.98 -4.57 -1.61
C ALA A 195 6.21 -3.42 -0.63
N THR A 196 6.88 -3.72 0.47
CA THR A 196 7.32 -2.74 1.46
C THR A 196 8.66 -2.13 1.06
N PHE A 197 9.00 -0.98 1.64
CA PHE A 197 10.34 -0.42 1.51
C PHE A 197 11.38 -1.34 2.16
N GLU A 198 12.55 -1.46 1.55
CA GLU A 198 13.67 -2.10 2.21
C GLU A 198 14.10 -1.29 3.46
N PRO A 199 14.66 -1.95 4.49
CA PRO A 199 15.16 -1.25 5.67
C PRO A 199 16.13 -0.13 5.27
N GLY A 200 15.87 1.10 5.73
CA GLY A 200 16.65 2.30 5.38
C GLY A 200 16.26 3.02 4.08
N GLU A 201 15.33 2.49 3.28
CA GLU A 201 14.78 3.18 2.10
C GLU A 201 13.45 3.91 2.39
N SER A 202 12.77 3.51 3.48
CA SER A 202 11.54 4.14 3.94
C SER A 202 11.78 5.60 4.40
N PRO A 203 10.81 6.51 4.23
CA PRO A 203 10.88 7.82 4.88
C PRO A 203 11.13 7.69 6.39
N ASN A 204 12.21 8.29 6.89
CA ASN A 204 12.66 8.19 8.29
C ASN A 204 11.55 8.46 9.33
N ALA A 205 10.58 9.29 8.98
CA ALA A 205 9.33 9.45 9.72
C ALA A 205 8.25 10.03 8.79
N ALA A 206 7.02 9.55 8.93
CA ALA A 206 5.84 10.11 8.28
C ALA A 206 4.82 10.51 9.34
N VAL A 207 4.16 11.65 9.15
CA VAL A 207 3.00 12.06 9.95
C VAL A 207 1.90 12.49 8.99
N ARG A 208 0.72 11.89 9.12
CA ARG A 208 -0.47 12.22 8.37
C ARG A 208 -1.54 12.73 9.33
N VAL A 209 -2.09 13.90 9.04
CA VAL A 209 -3.23 14.45 9.76
C VAL A 209 -4.27 14.89 8.74
N GLY A 210 -5.54 14.64 9.03
CA GLY A 210 -6.60 15.06 8.12
C GLY A 210 -7.99 14.99 8.72
N GLY A 211 -8.92 15.58 7.99
CA GLY A 211 -10.33 15.62 8.32
C GLY A 211 -11.16 15.34 7.08
N GLY A 212 -12.28 14.66 7.27
CA GLY A 212 -13.20 14.26 6.21
C GLY A 212 -14.64 14.64 6.51
N THR A 213 -15.52 14.19 5.63
CA THR A 213 -16.97 14.34 5.82
C THR A 213 -17.44 13.49 7.01
N GLN A 214 -18.67 13.73 7.49
CA GLN A 214 -19.25 13.01 8.62
C GLN A 214 -18.44 13.11 9.92
N GLY A 215 -17.62 14.16 10.07
CA GLY A 215 -16.79 14.37 11.25
C GLY A 215 -15.56 13.47 11.32
N SER A 216 -15.20 12.77 10.23
CA SER A 216 -13.99 11.94 10.17
C SER A 216 -12.75 12.78 10.45
N ARG A 217 -11.85 12.26 11.30
CA ARG A 217 -10.55 12.84 11.63
C ARG A 217 -9.57 11.71 11.80
N TYR A 218 -8.36 11.88 11.28
CA TYR A 218 -7.29 10.90 11.45
C TYR A 218 -5.98 11.60 11.74
N ALA A 219 -5.17 10.92 12.55
CA ALA A 219 -3.79 11.27 12.81
C ALA A 219 -3.02 9.95 12.83
N HIS A 220 -2.01 9.84 11.98
CA HIS A 220 -1.17 8.66 11.85
C HIS A 220 0.29 9.11 11.86
N ALA A 221 1.14 8.31 12.49
CA ALA A 221 2.57 8.55 12.53
C ALA A 221 3.31 7.23 12.37
N THR A 222 4.24 7.20 11.42
CA THR A 222 5.10 6.05 11.15
C THR A 222 6.54 6.47 11.42
N GLY A 223 7.28 5.63 12.14
CA GLY A 223 8.73 5.78 12.30
C GLY A 223 9.43 4.81 11.36
N GLY A 224 10.41 5.29 10.58
CA GLY A 224 11.30 4.42 9.83
C GLY A 224 12.18 3.58 10.75
N ALA A 225 12.50 2.36 10.31
CA ALA A 225 13.43 1.44 10.98
C ALA A 225 14.83 1.53 10.37
#